data_AF-A0A6I0ES07-F1
#
_entry.id   AF-A0A6I0ES07-F1
#
_cell.length_a   1.000
_cell.length_b   1.000
_cell.length_c   1.000
_cell.angle_alpha   90.00
_cell.angle_beta   90.00
_cell.angle_gamma   90.00
#
_symmetry.space_group_name_H-M   'P 1'
#
loop_
_entity.id
_entity.type
_entity.pdbx_description
1 polymer ?
#
loop_
_entity_poly.entity_id
_entity_poly.type
_entity_poly.pdbx_seq_one_letter_code
_entity_poly.pdbx_strand_id
1 'polypeptide(L)' 'MSEKTKSLVTYRLDQRSLEELYKKYGRPGETAPGVKAPRKRNIPPPQQEPGAVPLLETD' A
#
# COMPACT_ATOMS: atom_id res chain seq x y z
N MET A 1 29.98 -7.65 -20.36
CA MET A 1 28.82 -6.85 -19.91
C MET A 1 28.82 -6.90 -18.38
N SER A 2 29.19 -5.81 -17.71
CA SER A 2 29.26 -5.76 -16.24
C SER A 2 27.90 -5.36 -15.70
N GLU A 3 27.17 -6.32 -15.12
CA GLU A 3 25.94 -6.06 -14.40
C GLU A 3 26.28 -5.29 -13.12
N LYS A 4 26.11 -3.97 -13.16
CA LYS A 4 26.15 -3.13 -11.97
C LYS A 4 24.90 -3.43 -11.16
N THR A 5 24.99 -4.37 -10.23
CA THR A 5 24.02 -4.51 -9.15
C THR A 5 23.98 -3.19 -8.41
N LYS A 6 22.95 -2.37 -8.65
CA LYS A 6 22.68 -1.17 -7.84
C LYS A 6 22.49 -1.67 -6.41
N SER A 7 23.54 -1.57 -5.60
CA SER A 7 23.50 -1.90 -4.18
C SER A 7 22.35 -1.13 -3.56
N LEU A 8 21.32 -1.83 -3.09
CA LEU A 8 20.19 -1.23 -2.40
C LEU A 8 20.75 -0.53 -1.15
N VAL A 9 20.84 0.80 -1.20
CA VAL A 9 21.21 1.60 -0.02
C VAL A 9 20.00 1.55 0.90
N THR A 10 20.04 0.69 1.91
CA THR A 10 19.02 0.62 2.95
C THR A 10 19.22 1.75 3.94
N TYR A 11 18.40 2.79 3.84
CA TYR A 11 18.30 3.82 4.86
C TYR A 11 17.51 3.28 6.05
N ARG A 12 18.16 3.12 7.19
CA ARG A 12 17.51 2.86 8.48
C ARG A 12 17.39 4.17 9.24
N LEU A 13 16.21 4.41 9.80
CA LEU A 13 15.98 5.53 10.70
C LEU A 13 16.25 5.10 12.14
N ASP A 14 16.77 6.03 12.93
CA ASP A 14 16.83 5.87 14.37
C ASP A 14 15.42 5.85 14.97
N GLN A 15 15.27 5.16 16.10
CA GLN A 15 13.97 4.97 16.75
C GLN A 15 13.28 6.30 17.08
N ARG A 16 14.04 7.32 17.49
CA ARG A 16 13.50 8.66 17.80
C ARG A 16 12.88 9.33 16.57
N SER A 17 13.60 9.31 15.45
CA SER A 17 13.11 9.89 14.18
C SER A 17 11.89 9.14 13.64
N LEU A 18 11.86 7.81 13.84
CA LEU A 18 10.70 6.98 13.51
C LEU A 18 9.46 7.36 14.34
N GLU A 19 9.62 7.59 15.64
CA GLU A 19 8.53 8.02 16.52
C GLU A 19 7.98 9.41 16.16
N GLU A 20 8.85 10.35 15.80
CA GLU A 20 8.44 11.67 15.30
C GLU A 20 7.61 11.57 14.01
N LEU A 21 8.04 10.71 13.08
CA LEU A 21 7.29 10.39 11.86
C LEU A 21 5.92 9.82 12.18
N TYR A 22 5.82 8.86 13.10
CA TYR A 22 4.55 8.26 13.49
C TYR A 22 3.62 9.24 14.20
N LYS A 23 4.14 10.17 15.00
CA LYS A 23 3.31 11.23 15.59
C LYS A 23 2.73 12.16 14.52
N LYS A 24 3.49 12.45 13.47
CA LYS A 24 3.09 13.38 12.40
C LYS A 24 2.13 12.75 11.38
N TYR A 25 2.40 11.52 10.95
CA TYR A 25 1.70 10.87 9.85
C TYR A 25 0.88 9.64 10.26
N GLY A 26 0.94 9.23 11.52
CA GLY A 26 0.41 7.94 11.97
C GLY A 26 1.34 6.78 11.63
N ARG A 27 1.02 5.60 12.16
CA ARG A 27 1.72 4.36 11.80
C ARG A 27 1.25 3.88 10.42
N PRO A 28 2.11 3.19 9.66
CA PRO A 28 1.70 2.55 8.41
C PRO A 28 0.49 1.64 8.65
N GLY A 29 -0.56 1.79 7.84
CA GLY A 29 -1.82 1.04 7.99
C GLY A 29 -2.81 1.63 9.00
N GLU A 30 -2.38 2.58 9.83
CA GLU A 30 -3.28 3.40 10.65
C GLU A 30 -3.56 4.72 9.94
N THR A 31 -4.79 5.22 10.02
CA THR A 31 -5.08 6.59 9.58
C THR A 31 -4.33 7.56 10.47
N ALA A 32 -3.64 8.53 9.85
CA ALA A 32 -2.96 9.60 10.56
C ALA A 32 -3.88 10.22 11.63
N PRO A 33 -3.38 10.47 12.85
CA PRO A 33 -4.20 11.03 13.91
C PRO A 33 -4.78 12.39 13.48
N GLY A 34 -6.10 12.55 13.63
CA GLY A 34 -6.83 13.74 13.20
C GLY A 34 -7.31 13.74 11.74
N VAL A 35 -6.93 12.75 10.93
CA VAL A 35 -7.45 12.59 9.56
C VAL A 35 -8.67 11.67 9.59
N LYS A 36 -9.81 12.18 9.11
CA LYS A 36 -11.00 11.34 8.93
C LYS A 36 -10.69 10.23 7.95
N ALA A 37 -11.00 8.99 8.33
CA ALA A 37 -10.87 7.85 7.43
C ALA A 37 -11.64 8.12 6.12
N PRO A 38 -11.05 7.82 4.96
CA PRO A 38 -11.75 7.99 3.69
C PRO A 38 -13.03 7.16 3.74
N ARG A 39 -14.18 7.82 3.54
CA ARG A 39 -15.48 7.15 3.54
C ARG A 39 -15.43 6.07 2.47
N LYS A 40 -15.56 4.80 2.89
CA LYS A 40 -15.70 3.66 1.98
C LYS A 40 -16.78 4.05 0.97
N ARG A 41 -16.39 4.21 -0.29
CA ARG A 41 -17.36 4.45 -1.35
C ARG A 41 -18.25 3.20 -1.37
N ASN A 42 -19.56 3.39 -1.24
CA ASN A 42 -20.51 2.32 -1.50
C ASN A 42 -20.60 2.15 -3.02
N ILE A 43 -19.50 1.68 -3.62
CA ILE A 43 -19.49 1.26 -5.01
C ILE A 43 -20.13 -0.13 -4.93
N PRO A 44 -21.33 -0.33 -5.48
CA PRO A 44 -21.83 -1.69 -5.65
C PRO A 44 -20.74 -2.51 -6.35
N PRO A 45 -20.54 -3.78 -5.99
CA PRO A 45 -19.56 -4.62 -6.67
C PRO A 45 -19.76 -4.46 -8.18
N PRO A 46 -18.67 -4.36 -8.98
CA PRO A 46 -18.79 -4.21 -10.43
C PRO A 46 -19.74 -5.30 -10.90
N GLN A 47 -20.84 -4.87 -11.51
CA GLN A 47 -21.85 -5.75 -12.07
C GLN A 47 -21.07 -6.66 -13.01
N GLN A 48 -20.99 -7.96 -12.69
CA GLN A 48 -20.45 -8.94 -13.62
C GLN A 48 -21.34 -8.84 -14.86
N GLU A 49 -20.82 -8.20 -15.90
CA GLU A 49 -21.45 -8.18 -17.21
C GLU A 49 -21.69 -9.64 -17.60
N PRO A 50 -22.93 -10.03 -17.93
CA PRO A 50 -23.28 -11.40 -18.27
C PRO A 50 -22.60 -11.77 -19.60
N GLY A 51 -21.37 -12.25 -19.51
CA GLY A 51 -20.52 -12.54 -20.66
C GLY A 51 -19.02 -12.63 -20.36
N ALA A 52 -18.55 -12.22 -19.17
CA ALA A 52 -17.17 -12.44 -18.79
C ALA A 52 -16.94 -13.93 -18.46
N VAL A 53 -16.43 -14.67 -19.45
CA VAL A 53 -15.98 -16.07 -19.28
C VAL A 53 -14.86 -16.09 -18.24
N PRO A 54 -14.94 -16.91 -17.16
CA PRO A 54 -13.83 -17.06 -16.22
C PRO A 54 -12.61 -17.58 -16.97
N LEU A 55 -11.47 -16.91 -16.79
CA LEU A 55 -10.18 -17.39 -17.28
C LEU A 55 -9.91 -18.72 -16.57
N LEU A 56 -9.96 -19.82 -17.32
CA LEU A 56 -9.56 -21.14 -16.82
C LEU A 56 -8.07 -21.05 -16.44
N GLU A 57 -7.79 -21.12 -15.14
CA GLU A 57 -6.44 -21.35 -14.64
C GLU A 57 -6.01 -22.74 -15.14
N THR A 58 -5.04 -22.78 -16.05
CA THR A 58 -4.36 -24.02 -16.41
C THR A 58 -3.30 -24.31 -15.36
N ASP A 59 -3.43 -25.44 -14.68
CA ASP A 59 -2.40 -26.06 -13.82
C ASP A 59 -1.08 -26.33 -14.58
#